data_AF-A0AAU8DE64-F1
#
_entry.id   AF-A0AAU8DE64-F1
#
_cell.length_a   1.000
_cell.length_b   1.000
_cell.length_c   1.000
_cell.angle_alpha   90.00
_cell.angle_beta   90.00
_cell.angle_gamma   90.00
#
_symmetry.space_group_name_H-M   'P 1'
#
loop_
_entity.id
_entity.type
_entity.pdbx_description
1 polymer ?
#
loop_
_entity_poly.entity_id
_entity_poly.type
_entity_poly.pdbx_seq_one_letter_code
_entity_poly.pdbx_strand_id
1 'polypeptide(L)'
;MDARSDKNAAPLAVDLDGTLIAGDLLWEGLFLLIRKNPLFLFLVPFWAARGPAVLKQAIAARVDIDPASLPYRDTVLSRLRDERAAGRMIILCTGTPRKFADAIAAHLGLFDAVMATDGLHNLTSGRKRAALVEAYGDGGFDYAGNSRHDLKVFDAARAAIVVAPDRHAARWQAAHGSEKIDVQKPSFKTVLKMLRVHQWLKNALIAVPMVLSHEYFNIPMLLACALAFVSFSTAASAIYIVNDFFDLTLDRKHPTKRNRPFASGVLSMPFGMASVAVLLCISFATAAFLPALFMAVLAAYLVATTAYSLSVKRMLLLDVLMLAFLYTMRLLAGAAATGVDVSFWLLAFSTFFFLSLALVKRFVELRASDLVQGERIAGRGYRAEDQDVVAQAGMASAFSSALVLALYIDSAAVRELYPHPWMVWPLAPIVLYLTMRIWILARRDEMHDDPVVFIIRDWRSQLVATAGGAMLLIAGLA
;
A
#
# COMPACT_ATOMS: atom_id res chain seq x y z
N MET A 1 10.30 19.60 50.33
CA MET A 1 9.45 19.92 49.16
C MET A 1 9.56 18.76 48.21
N ASP A 2 8.47 18.00 48.02
CA ASP A 2 8.47 16.79 47.21
C ASP A 2 8.65 17.14 45.72
N ALA A 3 9.63 16.53 45.05
CA ALA A 3 9.89 16.71 43.62
C ALA A 3 8.69 16.41 42.71
N ARG A 4 7.65 15.71 43.23
CA ARG A 4 6.36 15.51 42.55
C ARG A 4 5.47 16.76 42.55
N SER A 5 5.50 17.56 43.62
CA SER A 5 4.73 18.81 43.73
C SER A 5 5.23 19.86 42.72
N ASP A 6 6.55 19.97 42.54
CA ASP A 6 7.15 20.89 41.54
C ASP A 6 6.91 20.42 40.10
N LYS A 7 6.87 19.10 39.84
CA LYS A 7 6.58 18.57 38.50
C LYS A 7 5.16 18.89 38.06
N ASN A 8 4.18 18.76 38.96
CA ASN A 8 2.77 19.03 38.67
C ASN A 8 2.46 20.52 38.52
N ALA A 9 3.33 21.42 39.00
CA ALA A 9 3.12 22.86 38.93
C ALA A 9 3.31 23.44 37.51
N ALA A 10 4.19 22.86 36.68
CA ALA A 10 4.40 23.34 35.31
C ALA A 10 3.61 22.50 34.30
N PRO A 11 2.87 23.13 33.38
CA PRO A 11 2.10 22.42 32.38
C PRO A 11 3.00 21.60 31.44
N LEU A 12 2.46 20.51 30.90
CA LEU A 12 3.10 19.71 29.87
C LEU A 12 2.50 20.03 28.50
N ALA A 13 3.27 20.70 27.65
CA ALA A 13 2.91 20.95 26.26
C ALA A 13 3.40 19.80 25.36
N VAL A 14 2.56 19.36 24.42
CA VAL A 14 2.83 18.19 23.59
C VAL A 14 2.58 18.52 22.13
N ASP A 15 3.55 18.22 21.27
CA ASP A 15 3.35 18.29 19.84
C ASP A 15 2.50 17.13 19.30
N LEU A 16 1.82 17.36 18.18
CA LEU A 16 0.94 16.36 17.59
C LEU A 16 1.69 15.46 16.59
N ASP A 17 2.16 16.05 15.49
CA ASP A 17 2.68 15.34 14.32
C ASP A 17 4.03 14.69 14.63
N GLY A 18 4.12 13.37 14.46
CA GLY A 18 5.30 12.56 14.77
C GLY A 18 5.62 12.38 16.28
N THR A 19 4.99 13.16 17.16
CA THR A 19 5.12 13.08 18.63
C THR A 19 3.96 12.28 19.23
N LEU A 20 2.75 12.86 19.36
CA LEU A 20 1.58 12.15 19.89
C LEU A 20 1.05 11.08 18.91
N ILE A 21 1.02 11.42 17.62
CA ILE A 21 0.72 10.47 16.53
C ILE A 21 2.01 10.15 15.78
N ALA A 22 2.11 8.95 15.21
CA ALA A 22 3.26 8.58 14.38
C ALA A 22 3.21 9.19 12.96
N GLY A 23 2.05 9.69 12.54
CA GLY A 23 1.81 10.29 11.22
C GLY A 23 2.05 11.80 11.16
N ASP A 24 1.69 12.37 10.01
CA ASP A 24 1.70 13.82 9.74
C ASP A 24 0.37 14.19 9.07
N LEU A 25 -0.42 15.03 9.74
CA LEU A 25 -1.77 15.40 9.31
C LEU A 25 -1.80 16.27 8.05
N LEU A 26 -0.70 16.93 7.69
CA LEU A 26 -0.62 17.65 6.42
C LEU A 26 -0.68 16.65 5.25
N TRP A 27 0.12 15.58 5.33
CA TRP A 27 0.14 14.56 4.29
C TRP A 27 -1.13 13.72 4.28
N GLU A 28 -1.64 13.31 5.45
CA GLU A 28 -2.93 12.60 5.54
C GLU A 28 -4.06 13.45 4.95
N GLY A 29 -4.15 14.72 5.33
CA GLY A 29 -5.15 15.65 4.79
C GLY A 29 -5.02 15.84 3.29
N LEU A 30 -3.80 15.92 2.76
CA LEU A 30 -3.55 16.05 1.32
C LEU A 30 -4.04 14.83 0.53
N PHE A 31 -3.76 13.61 0.99
CA PHE A 31 -4.23 12.40 0.31
C PHE A 31 -5.74 12.20 0.44
N LEU A 32 -6.34 12.58 1.57
CA LEU A 32 -7.80 12.63 1.71
C LEU A 32 -8.42 13.64 0.74
N LEU A 33 -7.77 14.79 0.53
CA LEU A 33 -8.25 15.81 -0.39
C LEU A 33 -8.23 15.31 -1.84
N ILE A 34 -7.11 14.71 -2.26
CA ILE A 34 -6.96 14.14 -3.60
C ILE A 34 -7.93 12.96 -3.80
N ARG A 35 -8.16 12.14 -2.77
CA ARG A 35 -9.15 11.05 -2.82
C ARG A 35 -10.57 11.58 -3.03
N LYS A 36 -10.90 12.71 -2.39
CA LYS A 36 -12.22 13.36 -2.49
C LYS A 36 -12.41 13.99 -3.87
N ASN A 37 -11.40 14.69 -4.37
CA ASN A 37 -11.38 15.21 -5.74
C ASN A 37 -9.93 15.34 -6.24
N PRO A 38 -9.51 14.54 -7.25
CA PRO A 38 -8.15 14.57 -7.78
C PRO A 38 -7.73 15.92 -8.37
N LEU A 39 -8.68 16.76 -8.82
CA LEU A 39 -8.38 18.07 -9.40
C LEU A 39 -7.75 19.04 -8.39
N PHE A 40 -7.91 18.82 -7.09
CA PHE A 40 -7.25 19.64 -6.08
C PHE A 40 -5.72 19.55 -6.11
N LEU A 41 -5.15 18.49 -6.70
CA LEU A 41 -3.72 18.37 -6.89
C LEU A 41 -3.11 19.59 -7.61
N PHE A 42 -3.85 20.17 -8.57
CA PHE A 42 -3.40 21.35 -9.32
C PHE A 42 -3.45 22.66 -8.52
N LEU A 43 -4.25 22.72 -7.45
CA LEU A 43 -4.35 23.91 -6.58
C LEU A 43 -3.32 23.91 -5.44
N VAL A 44 -2.79 22.73 -5.08
CA VAL A 44 -1.82 22.58 -3.99
C VAL A 44 -0.57 23.47 -4.19
N PRO A 45 0.06 23.54 -5.39
CA PRO A 45 1.19 24.45 -5.61
C PRO A 45 0.84 25.93 -5.38
N PHE A 46 -0.36 26.36 -5.78
CA PHE A 46 -0.81 27.74 -5.58
C PHE A 46 -1.01 28.07 -4.10
N TRP A 47 -1.58 27.15 -3.31
CA TRP A 47 -1.70 27.34 -1.87
C TRP A 47 -0.34 27.30 -1.16
N ALA A 48 0.56 26.41 -1.59
CA ALA A 48 1.92 26.32 -1.06
C ALA A 48 2.72 27.60 -1.33
N ALA A 49 2.60 28.18 -2.53
CA ALA A 49 3.25 29.45 -2.90
C ALA A 49 2.77 30.64 -2.04
N ARG A 50 1.53 30.60 -1.56
CA ARG A 50 0.96 31.59 -0.62
C ARG A 50 1.36 31.34 0.84
N GLY A 51 2.09 30.27 1.12
CA GLY A 51 2.67 29.97 2.43
C GLY A 51 2.09 28.73 3.12
N PRO A 52 2.82 28.14 4.08
CA PRO A 52 2.47 26.87 4.71
C PRO A 52 1.16 26.92 5.52
N ALA A 53 0.84 28.05 6.15
CA ALA A 53 -0.46 28.22 6.83
C ALA A 53 -1.62 28.12 5.84
N VAL A 54 -1.53 28.80 4.70
CA VAL A 54 -2.57 28.83 3.67
C VAL A 54 -2.82 27.42 3.13
N LEU A 55 -1.76 26.67 2.82
CA LEU A 55 -1.86 25.27 2.41
C LEU A 55 -2.60 24.41 3.43
N LYS A 56 -2.15 24.46 4.70
CA LYS A 56 -2.74 23.68 5.80
C LYS A 56 -4.24 24.01 5.99
N GLN A 57 -4.60 25.29 5.99
CA GLN A 57 -5.99 25.73 6.14
C GLN A 57 -6.84 25.36 4.92
N ALA A 58 -6.32 25.49 3.70
CA ALA A 58 -7.04 25.13 2.49
C ALA A 58 -7.40 23.64 2.43
N ILE A 59 -6.48 22.78 2.91
CA ILE A 59 -6.72 21.34 3.08
C ILE A 59 -7.78 21.11 4.16
N ALA A 60 -7.58 21.66 5.37
CA ALA A 60 -8.50 21.45 6.49
C ALA A 60 -9.92 21.95 6.23
N ALA A 61 -10.11 23.00 5.44
CA ALA A 61 -11.43 23.49 5.05
C ALA A 61 -12.22 22.49 4.18
N ARG A 62 -11.55 21.53 3.52
CA ARG A 62 -12.17 20.65 2.50
C ARG A 62 -12.28 19.19 2.91
N VAL A 63 -11.54 18.78 3.93
CA VAL A 63 -11.54 17.40 4.43
C VAL A 63 -11.71 17.37 5.94
N ASP A 64 -12.20 16.23 6.41
CA ASP A 64 -12.29 15.89 7.83
C ASP A 64 -11.39 14.69 8.08
N ILE A 65 -10.79 14.66 9.27
CA ILE A 65 -10.02 13.50 9.75
C ILE A 65 -10.86 12.77 10.78
N ASP A 66 -10.71 11.45 10.84
CA ASP A 66 -11.31 10.60 11.87
C ASP A 66 -10.29 10.41 13.01
N PRO A 67 -10.41 11.13 14.15
CA PRO A 67 -9.42 11.08 15.21
C PRO A 67 -9.21 9.67 15.77
N ALA A 68 -10.27 8.86 15.83
CA ALA A 68 -10.20 7.49 16.36
C ALA A 68 -9.32 6.56 15.51
N SER A 69 -9.11 6.92 14.24
CA SER A 69 -8.30 6.14 13.31
C SER A 69 -6.83 6.54 13.29
N LEU A 70 -6.39 7.56 14.04
CA LEU A 70 -5.00 8.04 13.97
C LEU A 70 -4.02 7.07 14.65
N PRO A 71 -2.76 7.00 14.18
CA PRO A 71 -1.76 6.08 14.72
C PRO A 71 -1.13 6.70 15.98
N TYR A 72 -1.89 6.76 17.07
CA TYR A 72 -1.41 7.26 18.36
C TYR A 72 -0.25 6.41 18.89
N ARG A 73 0.71 7.06 19.55
CA ARG A 73 1.76 6.36 20.28
C ARG A 73 1.25 6.02 21.68
N ASP A 74 0.97 4.74 21.90
CA ASP A 74 0.41 4.27 23.18
C ASP A 74 1.27 4.68 24.39
N THR A 75 2.59 4.68 24.26
CA THR A 75 3.52 5.09 25.32
C THR A 75 3.41 6.57 25.70
N VAL A 76 3.18 7.44 24.72
CA VAL A 76 2.95 8.87 24.96
C VAL A 76 1.57 9.06 25.54
N LEU A 77 0.56 8.39 24.97
CA LEU A 77 -0.83 8.52 25.40
C LEU A 77 -1.05 8.02 26.83
N SER A 78 -0.44 6.90 27.22
CA SER A 78 -0.46 6.41 28.60
C SER A 78 0.16 7.41 29.55
N ARG A 79 1.32 7.99 29.19
CA ARG A 79 1.97 9.00 30.02
C ARG A 79 1.12 10.24 30.21
N LEU A 80 0.47 10.74 29.16
CA LEU A 80 -0.43 11.90 29.28
C LEU A 80 -1.63 11.60 30.17
N ARG A 81 -2.18 10.38 30.11
CA ARG A 81 -3.25 9.96 31.03
C ARG A 81 -2.78 9.98 32.49
N ASP A 82 -1.58 9.47 32.75
CA ASP A 82 -1.01 9.43 34.10
C ASP A 82 -0.73 10.84 34.65
N GLU A 83 -0.15 11.72 33.83
CA GLU A 83 0.13 13.13 34.20
C GLU A 83 -1.18 13.90 34.46
N ARG A 84 -2.22 13.68 33.63
CA ARG A 84 -3.54 14.28 33.84
C ARG A 84 -4.17 13.80 35.14
N ALA A 85 -4.11 12.48 35.39
CA ALA A 85 -4.63 11.89 36.62
C ALA A 85 -3.90 12.41 37.87
N ALA A 86 -2.62 12.78 37.73
CA ALA A 86 -1.83 13.45 38.77
C ALA A 86 -2.19 14.94 38.96
N GLY A 87 -3.15 15.48 38.20
CA GLY A 87 -3.61 16.86 38.30
C GLY A 87 -2.78 17.87 37.50
N ARG A 88 -1.89 17.40 36.63
CA ARG A 88 -1.05 18.27 35.81
C ARG A 88 -1.81 18.78 34.60
N MET A 89 -1.67 20.08 34.31
CA MET A 89 -2.23 20.69 33.10
C MET A 89 -1.51 20.18 31.84
N ILE A 90 -2.28 19.74 30.84
CA ILE A 90 -1.76 19.24 29.56
C ILE A 90 -2.24 20.11 28.40
N ILE A 91 -1.31 20.51 27.54
CA ILE A 91 -1.56 21.41 26.41
C ILE A 91 -1.22 20.71 25.11
N LEU A 92 -2.14 20.73 24.14
CA LEU A 92 -1.82 20.34 22.76
C LEU A 92 -1.22 21.55 22.04
N CYS A 93 0.05 21.49 21.67
CA CYS A 93 0.76 22.61 21.03
C CYS A 93 1.34 22.19 19.67
N THR A 94 0.57 22.42 18.60
CA THR A 94 0.83 21.84 17.27
C THR A 94 0.84 22.86 16.13
N GLY A 95 1.61 22.55 15.08
CA GLY A 95 1.55 23.26 13.80
C GLY A 95 0.35 22.88 12.92
N THR A 96 -0.48 21.93 13.31
CA THR A 96 -1.69 21.48 12.59
C THR A 96 -2.79 22.57 12.64
N PRO A 97 -3.67 22.69 11.62
CA PRO A 97 -4.87 23.55 11.71
C PRO A 97 -5.73 23.29 12.94
N ARG A 98 -6.23 24.38 13.54
CA ARG A 98 -7.12 24.36 14.72
C ARG A 98 -8.29 23.38 14.59
N LYS A 99 -8.97 23.35 13.42
CA LYS A 99 -10.04 22.38 13.12
C LYS A 99 -9.68 20.92 13.46
N PHE A 100 -8.48 20.49 13.10
CA PHE A 100 -8.03 19.12 13.35
C PHE A 100 -7.53 18.92 14.78
N ALA A 101 -6.81 19.91 15.32
CA ALA A 101 -6.31 19.87 16.68
C ALA A 101 -7.46 19.79 17.70
N ASP A 102 -8.50 20.60 17.53
CA ASP A 102 -9.68 20.62 18.39
C ASP A 102 -10.47 19.30 18.31
N ALA A 103 -10.62 18.73 17.11
CA ALA A 103 -11.28 17.42 16.93
C ALA A 103 -10.53 16.29 17.66
N ILE A 104 -9.19 16.31 17.63
CA ILE A 104 -8.35 15.34 18.34
C ILE A 104 -8.41 15.57 19.85
N ALA A 105 -8.35 16.83 20.29
CA ALA A 105 -8.44 17.17 21.70
C ALA A 105 -9.77 16.75 22.31
N ALA A 106 -10.88 16.99 21.59
CA ALA A 106 -12.22 16.54 21.98
C ALA A 106 -12.33 15.02 22.02
N HIS A 107 -11.77 14.31 21.04
CA HIS A 107 -11.78 12.84 21.01
C HIS A 107 -11.02 12.21 22.18
N LEU A 108 -9.81 12.72 22.47
CA LEU A 108 -8.97 12.16 23.52
C LEU A 108 -9.44 12.57 24.91
N GLY A 109 -10.01 13.77 25.05
CA GLY A 109 -10.42 14.30 26.36
C GLY A 109 -9.25 14.30 27.34
N LEU A 110 -8.06 14.75 26.90
CA LEU A 110 -6.83 14.81 27.71
C LEU A 110 -6.25 16.22 27.88
N PHE A 111 -6.65 17.18 27.05
CA PHE A 111 -6.01 18.50 26.99
C PHE A 111 -6.88 19.56 27.66
N ASP A 112 -6.25 20.42 28.44
CA ASP A 112 -6.87 21.58 29.09
C ASP A 112 -6.80 22.84 28.20
N ALA A 113 -5.84 22.88 27.26
CA ALA A 113 -5.73 23.94 26.27
C ALA A 113 -5.19 23.42 24.92
N VAL A 114 -5.55 24.12 23.83
CA VAL A 114 -5.10 23.81 22.47
C VAL A 114 -4.50 25.06 21.81
N MET A 115 -3.21 24.99 21.54
CA MET A 115 -2.46 25.95 20.71
C MET A 115 -2.21 25.33 19.34
N ALA A 116 -2.80 25.91 18.30
CA ALA A 116 -2.77 25.36 16.94
C ALA A 116 -2.56 26.45 15.89
N THR A 117 -2.27 26.06 14.65
CA THR A 117 -2.23 26.98 13.51
C THR A 117 -3.63 27.50 13.22
N ASP A 118 -3.79 28.82 13.18
CA ASP A 118 -5.06 29.50 12.93
C ASP A 118 -4.88 30.67 11.96
N GLY A 119 -5.80 30.80 10.99
CA GLY A 119 -5.68 31.76 9.89
C GLY A 119 -4.31 31.70 9.18
N LEU A 120 -3.61 32.84 9.10
CA LEU A 120 -2.25 32.95 8.55
C LEU A 120 -1.15 32.65 9.58
N HIS A 121 -1.50 32.45 10.85
CA HIS A 121 -0.55 32.21 11.93
C HIS A 121 -0.14 30.73 12.00
N ASN A 122 0.91 30.36 11.25
CA ASN A 122 1.51 29.01 11.31
C ASN A 122 2.27 28.80 12.63
N LEU A 123 1.71 28.02 13.56
CA LEU A 123 2.28 27.78 14.89
C LEU A 123 3.38 26.70 14.85
N THR A 124 4.51 27.03 14.25
CA THR A 124 5.66 26.12 14.13
C THR A 124 6.94 26.77 14.62
N SER A 125 7.83 25.97 15.20
CA SER A 125 9.18 26.39 15.60
C SER A 125 9.20 27.65 16.48
N GLY A 126 9.87 28.72 16.04
CA GLY A 126 10.00 29.95 16.85
C GLY A 126 8.68 30.56 17.28
N ARG A 127 7.62 30.46 16.46
CA ARG A 127 6.28 30.94 16.84
C ARG A 127 5.64 30.07 17.91
N LYS A 128 5.86 28.76 17.83
CA LYS A 128 5.42 27.80 18.86
C LYS A 128 6.10 28.10 20.21
N ARG A 129 7.42 28.35 20.19
CA ARG A 129 8.17 28.83 21.37
C ARG A 129 7.57 30.12 21.93
N ALA A 130 7.38 31.13 21.09
CA ALA A 130 6.88 32.43 21.50
C ALA A 130 5.52 32.33 22.20
N ALA A 131 4.57 31.55 21.64
CA ALA A 131 3.26 31.35 22.24
C ALA A 131 3.31 30.64 23.59
N LEU A 132 4.19 29.64 23.76
CA LEU A 132 4.36 28.95 25.05
C LEU A 132 5.02 29.84 26.10
N VAL A 133 6.04 30.61 25.71
CA VAL A 133 6.70 31.58 26.61
C VAL A 133 5.75 32.71 26.99
N GLU A 134 4.92 33.20 26.07
CA GLU A 134 3.91 34.21 26.36
C GLU A 134 2.85 33.71 27.37
N ALA A 135 2.42 32.45 27.24
CA ALA A 135 1.38 31.90 28.10
C ALA A 135 1.90 31.41 29.47
N TYR A 136 3.13 30.90 29.54
CA TYR A 136 3.63 30.19 30.73
C TYR A 136 4.99 30.68 31.24
N GLY A 137 5.68 31.56 30.51
CA GLY A 137 7.02 32.04 30.84
C GLY A 137 8.15 31.16 30.30
N ASP A 138 9.36 31.73 30.23
CA ASP A 138 10.58 31.02 29.83
C ASP A 138 11.01 30.06 30.95
N GLY A 139 11.16 28.77 30.63
CA GLY A 139 11.33 27.71 31.64
C GLY A 139 10.07 27.45 32.48
N GLY A 140 8.90 27.90 32.05
CA GLY A 140 7.63 27.75 32.78
C GLY A 140 6.79 26.52 32.39
N PHE A 141 7.24 25.71 31.44
CA PHE A 141 6.52 24.55 30.91
C PHE A 141 7.49 23.41 30.56
N ASP A 142 7.01 22.17 30.61
CA ASP A 142 7.73 21.04 30.00
C ASP A 142 7.18 20.79 28.59
N TYR A 143 8.00 20.24 27.70
CA TYR A 143 7.61 20.07 26.30
C TYR A 143 8.00 18.71 25.72
N ALA A 144 7.03 18.04 25.10
CA ALA A 144 7.24 16.82 24.32
C ALA A 144 7.20 17.12 22.81
N GLY A 145 8.26 16.73 22.09
CA GLY A 145 8.40 16.97 20.65
C GLY A 145 9.40 16.03 19.99
N ASN A 146 9.56 16.11 18.67
CA ASN A 146 10.33 15.11 17.91
C ASN A 146 11.26 15.67 16.83
N SER A 147 11.16 16.95 16.47
CA SER A 147 11.72 17.42 15.20
C SER A 147 12.72 18.57 15.35
N ARG A 148 13.43 18.87 14.25
CA ARG A 148 14.23 20.11 14.13
C ARG A 148 13.44 21.38 14.39
N HIS A 149 12.11 21.35 14.18
CA HIS A 149 11.27 22.52 14.39
C HIS A 149 11.07 22.77 15.89
N ASP A 150 11.21 21.74 16.72
CA ASP A 150 10.99 21.81 18.15
C ASP A 150 12.22 22.25 18.95
N LEU A 151 13.41 22.32 18.34
CA LEU A 151 14.66 22.67 19.03
C LEU A 151 14.55 23.98 19.82
N LYS A 152 13.99 25.03 19.20
CA LYS A 152 13.78 26.32 19.86
C LYS A 152 12.81 26.25 21.03
N VAL A 153 11.88 25.30 21.02
CA VAL A 153 10.93 25.08 22.10
C VAL A 153 11.60 24.30 23.21
N PHE A 154 12.42 23.30 22.87
CA PHE A 154 13.21 22.56 23.84
C PHE A 154 14.14 23.47 24.64
N ASP A 155 14.79 24.44 23.98
CA ASP A 155 15.69 25.39 24.64
C ASP A 155 14.97 26.32 25.65
N ALA A 156 13.65 26.52 25.51
CA ALA A 156 12.84 27.37 26.39
C ALA A 156 11.99 26.57 27.40
N ALA A 157 11.98 25.24 27.27
CA ALA A 157 11.24 24.36 28.16
C ALA A 157 12.07 24.10 29.42
N ARG A 158 11.40 23.94 30.56
CA ARG A 158 12.01 23.51 31.81
C ARG A 158 12.57 22.09 31.70
N ALA A 159 11.80 21.18 31.11
CA ALA A 159 12.23 19.86 30.72
C ALA A 159 11.72 19.50 29.33
N ALA A 160 12.59 18.90 28.52
CA ALA A 160 12.26 18.40 27.19
C ALA A 160 12.11 16.87 27.22
N ILE A 161 11.05 16.37 26.58
CA ILE A 161 10.81 14.95 26.35
C ILE A 161 10.88 14.72 24.84
N VAL A 162 11.97 14.10 24.39
CA VAL A 162 12.23 13.89 22.98
C VAL A 162 11.64 12.56 22.54
N VAL A 163 10.55 12.63 21.78
CA VAL A 163 9.81 11.46 21.30
C VAL A 163 10.24 11.17 19.88
N ALA A 164 10.58 9.93 19.54
CA ALA A 164 10.82 9.51 18.15
C ALA A 164 11.69 10.49 17.31
N PRO A 165 12.88 10.89 17.79
CA PRO A 165 13.58 12.05 17.24
C PRO A 165 13.99 11.88 15.78
N ASP A 166 13.86 12.97 15.02
CA ASP A 166 14.60 13.11 13.76
C ASP A 166 16.12 13.25 14.01
N ARG A 167 16.91 13.32 12.93
CA ARG A 167 18.38 13.43 13.04
C ARG A 167 18.84 14.64 13.86
N HIS A 168 18.09 15.75 13.86
CA HIS A 168 18.45 16.97 14.56
C HIS A 168 18.03 16.92 16.04
N ALA A 169 16.79 16.49 16.32
CA ALA A 169 16.31 16.29 17.68
C ALA A 169 17.12 15.21 18.42
N ALA A 170 17.57 14.16 17.72
CA ALA A 170 18.43 13.13 18.32
C ALA A 170 19.80 13.69 18.72
N ARG A 171 20.39 14.55 17.88
CA ARG A 171 21.65 15.23 18.20
C ARG A 171 21.48 16.20 19.37
N TRP A 172 20.39 16.96 19.39
CA TRP A 172 20.08 17.86 20.50
C TRP A 172 19.86 17.09 21.81
N GLN A 173 19.10 16.00 21.78
CA GLN A 173 18.86 15.12 22.94
C GLN A 173 20.16 14.55 23.48
N ALA A 174 21.03 14.03 22.61
CA ALA A 174 22.33 13.48 23.02
C ALA A 174 23.25 14.53 23.66
N ALA A 175 23.16 15.80 23.24
CA ALA A 175 23.96 16.88 23.79
C ALA A 175 23.43 17.39 25.16
N HIS A 176 22.13 17.32 25.41
CA HIS A 176 21.50 17.87 26.63
C HIS A 176 21.09 16.81 27.66
N GLY A 177 21.15 15.52 27.32
CA GLY A 177 20.78 14.43 28.23
C GLY A 177 19.29 14.40 28.62
N SER A 178 18.42 14.96 27.78
CA SER A 178 16.97 15.03 28.03
C SER A 178 16.30 13.66 27.93
N GLU A 179 15.10 13.55 28.54
CA GLU A 179 14.30 12.31 28.49
C GLU A 179 13.99 11.96 27.03
N LYS A 180 14.07 10.67 26.72
CA LYS A 180 13.83 10.17 25.36
C LYS A 180 12.85 9.01 25.37
N ILE A 181 11.78 9.14 24.59
CA ILE A 181 10.84 8.05 24.33
C ILE A 181 11.22 7.41 23.00
N ASP A 182 11.85 6.24 23.08
CA ASP A 182 12.20 5.44 21.91
C ASP A 182 10.97 4.76 21.30
N VAL A 183 10.98 4.67 19.98
CA VAL A 183 9.93 4.02 19.19
C VAL A 183 10.54 3.03 18.21
N GLN A 184 9.71 2.11 17.72
CA GLN A 184 10.14 1.08 16.79
C GLN A 184 10.74 1.71 15.52
N LYS A 185 12.04 1.48 15.31
CA LYS A 185 12.74 1.91 14.10
C LYS A 185 12.34 1.03 12.90
N PRO A 186 12.26 1.58 11.69
CA PRO A 186 12.02 0.78 10.50
C PRO A 186 13.18 -0.19 10.28
N SER A 187 12.85 -1.46 10.10
CA SER A 187 13.81 -2.51 9.75
C SER A 187 13.90 -2.69 8.23
N PHE A 188 14.92 -3.41 7.74
CA PHE A 188 14.97 -3.80 6.32
C PHE A 188 13.72 -4.58 5.89
N LYS A 189 13.21 -5.46 6.77
CA LYS A 189 11.95 -6.19 6.56
C LYS A 189 10.75 -5.25 6.40
N THR A 190 10.74 -4.11 7.08
CA THR A 190 9.71 -3.07 6.93
C THR A 190 9.73 -2.48 5.51
N VAL A 191 10.91 -2.23 4.95
CA VAL A 191 11.06 -1.75 3.56
C VAL A 191 10.61 -2.81 2.56
N LEU A 192 11.00 -4.08 2.73
CA LEU A 192 10.52 -5.17 1.86
C LEU A 192 9.00 -5.35 1.93
N LYS A 193 8.40 -5.15 3.12
CA LYS A 193 6.95 -5.17 3.31
C LYS A 193 6.27 -3.99 2.61
N MET A 194 6.87 -2.80 2.65
CA MET A 194 6.41 -1.61 1.92
C MET A 194 6.43 -1.84 0.40
N LEU A 195 7.54 -2.38 -0.13
CA LEU A 195 7.67 -2.69 -1.56
C LEU A 195 6.77 -3.85 -2.02
N ARG A 196 6.22 -4.63 -1.08
CA ARG A 196 5.43 -5.83 -1.34
C ARG A 196 6.15 -6.81 -2.27
N VAL A 197 7.42 -7.10 -1.99
CA VAL A 197 8.27 -7.99 -2.82
C VAL A 197 7.62 -9.35 -3.10
N HIS A 198 6.84 -9.89 -2.15
CA HIS A 198 6.06 -11.11 -2.35
C HIS A 198 5.06 -11.03 -3.53
N GLN A 199 4.59 -9.84 -3.91
CA GLN A 199 3.71 -9.62 -5.07
C GLN A 199 4.47 -9.59 -6.40
N TRP A 200 5.79 -9.43 -6.40
CA TRP A 200 6.60 -9.44 -7.62
C TRP A 200 6.53 -10.78 -8.33
N LEU A 201 6.22 -11.83 -7.59
CA LEU A 201 5.95 -13.17 -8.10
C LEU A 201 4.89 -13.19 -9.20
N LYS A 202 3.90 -12.29 -9.17
CA LYS A 202 2.91 -12.17 -10.26
C LYS A 202 3.55 -11.78 -11.58
N ASN A 203 4.65 -11.04 -11.53
CA ASN A 203 5.41 -10.62 -12.71
C ASN A 203 6.27 -11.77 -13.27
N ALA A 204 6.36 -12.93 -12.61
CA ALA A 204 6.94 -14.13 -13.23
C ALA A 204 6.23 -14.53 -14.53
N LEU A 205 4.96 -14.12 -14.69
CA LEU A 205 4.19 -14.28 -15.93
C LEU A 205 4.84 -13.60 -17.15
N ILE A 206 5.74 -12.63 -16.95
CA ILE A 206 6.52 -11.98 -18.03
C ILE A 206 7.43 -13.00 -18.73
N ALA A 207 7.89 -14.04 -18.02
CA ALA A 207 8.75 -15.06 -18.61
C ALA A 207 7.96 -16.12 -19.43
N VAL A 208 6.62 -16.17 -19.31
CA VAL A 208 5.80 -17.23 -19.92
C VAL A 208 5.97 -17.30 -21.44
N PRO A 209 5.91 -16.20 -22.22
CA PRO A 209 6.09 -16.27 -23.67
C PRO A 209 7.43 -16.88 -24.08
N MET A 210 8.53 -16.45 -23.44
CA MET A 210 9.88 -16.98 -23.70
C MET A 210 9.98 -18.47 -23.34
N VAL A 211 9.35 -18.91 -22.25
CA VAL A 211 9.34 -20.33 -21.84
C VAL A 211 8.59 -21.19 -22.85
N LEU A 212 7.51 -20.67 -23.44
CA LEU A 212 6.70 -21.39 -24.41
C LEU A 212 7.29 -21.39 -25.82
N SER A 213 8.21 -20.47 -26.14
CA SER A 213 8.94 -20.45 -27.42
C SER A 213 10.23 -21.27 -27.41
N HIS A 214 10.49 -22.04 -26.35
CA HIS A 214 11.67 -22.91 -26.19
C HIS A 214 13.05 -22.22 -26.24
N GLU A 215 13.10 -20.89 -26.13
CA GLU A 215 14.31 -20.07 -26.23
C GLU A 215 15.08 -19.99 -24.89
N TYR A 216 15.27 -21.15 -24.22
CA TYR A 216 15.78 -21.20 -22.84
C TYR A 216 17.22 -20.73 -22.67
N PHE A 217 18.04 -20.88 -23.71
CA PHE A 217 19.48 -20.59 -23.68
C PHE A 217 19.85 -19.27 -24.37
N ASN A 218 18.86 -18.50 -24.80
CA ASN A 218 19.07 -17.23 -25.46
C ASN A 218 19.37 -16.13 -24.43
N ILE A 219 20.65 -15.88 -24.19
CA ILE A 219 21.13 -14.91 -23.18
C ILE A 219 20.51 -13.51 -23.38
N PRO A 220 20.47 -12.93 -24.60
CA PRO A 220 19.75 -11.67 -24.84
C PRO A 220 18.29 -11.69 -24.38
N MET A 221 17.54 -12.75 -24.66
CA MET A 221 16.13 -12.86 -24.24
C MET A 221 15.98 -13.02 -22.73
N LEU A 222 16.87 -13.78 -22.09
CA LEU A 222 16.90 -13.91 -20.63
C LEU A 222 17.16 -12.56 -19.96
N LEU A 223 18.11 -11.77 -20.48
CA LEU A 223 18.38 -10.41 -19.99
C LEU A 223 17.18 -9.48 -20.22
N ALA A 224 16.54 -9.55 -21.39
CA ALA A 224 15.34 -8.76 -21.68
C ALA A 224 14.19 -9.11 -20.72
N CYS A 225 13.94 -10.40 -20.46
CA CYS A 225 12.97 -10.87 -19.46
C CYS A 225 13.32 -10.36 -18.05
N ALA A 226 14.59 -10.42 -17.64
CA ALA A 226 15.02 -9.95 -16.34
C ALA A 226 14.82 -8.43 -16.17
N LEU A 227 15.17 -7.64 -17.19
CA LEU A 227 14.93 -6.19 -17.21
C LEU A 227 13.44 -5.88 -17.17
N ALA A 228 12.63 -6.59 -17.95
CA ALA A 228 11.17 -6.43 -17.96
C ALA A 228 10.55 -6.76 -16.60
N PHE A 229 11.01 -7.83 -15.96
CA PHE A 229 10.60 -8.23 -14.61
C PHE A 229 10.92 -7.15 -13.57
N VAL A 230 12.14 -6.61 -13.57
CA VAL A 230 12.53 -5.52 -12.66
C VAL A 230 11.71 -4.26 -12.93
N SER A 231 11.52 -3.92 -14.20
CA SER A 231 10.74 -2.75 -14.61
C SER A 231 9.29 -2.83 -14.12
N PHE A 232 8.59 -3.94 -14.37
CA PHE A 232 7.21 -4.15 -13.90
C PHE A 232 7.11 -4.24 -12.38
N SER A 233 8.10 -4.83 -11.72
CA SER A 233 8.09 -5.01 -10.26
C SER A 233 8.28 -3.70 -9.51
N THR A 234 9.17 -2.84 -9.98
CA THR A 234 9.40 -1.51 -9.42
C THR A 234 8.22 -0.57 -9.70
N ALA A 235 7.65 -0.59 -10.92
CA ALA A 235 6.40 0.10 -11.26
C ALA A 235 5.23 -0.34 -10.35
N ALA A 236 5.02 -1.65 -10.19
CA ALA A 236 3.96 -2.16 -9.33
C ALA A 236 4.15 -1.73 -7.86
N SER A 237 5.39 -1.75 -7.36
CA SER A 237 5.74 -1.30 -6.00
C SER A 237 5.41 0.18 -5.79
N ALA A 238 5.73 1.02 -6.77
CA ALA A 238 5.40 2.45 -6.73
C ALA A 238 3.88 2.68 -6.60
N ILE A 239 3.08 1.98 -7.40
CA ILE A 239 1.62 2.09 -7.32
C ILE A 239 1.10 1.56 -5.98
N TYR A 240 1.64 0.45 -5.47
CA TYR A 240 1.24 -0.07 -4.16
C TYR A 240 1.48 0.93 -3.04
N ILE A 241 2.59 1.68 -3.07
CA ILE A 241 2.85 2.75 -2.09
C ILE A 241 1.80 3.86 -2.20
N VAL A 242 1.53 4.34 -3.42
CA VAL A 242 0.50 5.38 -3.65
C VAL A 242 -0.88 4.91 -3.17
N ASN A 243 -1.24 3.66 -3.44
CA ASN A 243 -2.48 3.07 -3.00
C ASN A 243 -2.58 2.98 -1.47
N ASP A 244 -1.46 2.65 -0.80
CA ASP A 244 -1.43 2.59 0.66
C ASP A 244 -1.65 3.96 1.29
N PHE A 245 -1.25 5.05 0.64
CA PHE A 245 -1.60 6.41 1.08
C PHE A 245 -3.09 6.71 0.94
N PHE A 246 -3.71 6.32 -0.18
CA PHE A 246 -5.13 6.55 -0.37
C PHE A 246 -5.99 5.71 0.57
N ASP A 247 -5.56 4.50 0.92
CA ASP A 247 -6.33 3.54 1.72
C ASP A 247 -5.97 3.56 3.24
N LEU A 248 -5.19 4.54 3.72
CA LEU A 248 -4.74 4.64 5.12
C LEU A 248 -5.86 4.45 6.16
N THR A 249 -6.95 5.22 6.07
CA THR A 249 -8.06 5.16 7.04
C THR A 249 -8.72 3.77 7.04
N LEU A 250 -8.87 3.15 5.86
CA LEU A 250 -9.42 1.80 5.74
C LEU A 250 -8.46 0.74 6.27
N ASP A 251 -7.17 0.88 5.97
CA ASP A 251 -6.14 -0.04 6.41
C ASP A 251 -6.00 -0.04 7.93
N ARG A 252 -6.10 1.11 8.59
CA ARG A 252 -6.03 1.22 10.06
C ARG A 252 -7.20 0.56 10.78
N LYS A 253 -8.39 0.53 10.17
CA LYS A 253 -9.58 -0.15 10.71
C LYS A 253 -9.56 -1.67 10.49
N HIS A 254 -8.71 -2.16 9.58
CA HIS A 254 -8.70 -3.56 9.20
C HIS A 254 -7.81 -4.42 10.14
N PRO A 255 -8.25 -5.63 10.55
CA PRO A 255 -7.54 -6.46 11.55
C PRO A 255 -6.06 -6.72 11.26
N THR A 256 -5.74 -7.08 10.00
CA THR A 256 -4.36 -7.37 9.56
C THR A 256 -3.67 -6.20 8.85
N LYS A 257 -4.38 -5.39 8.05
CA LYS A 257 -3.78 -4.28 7.26
C LYS A 257 -3.37 -3.09 8.12
N ARG A 258 -3.85 -2.96 9.37
CA ARG A 258 -3.39 -1.95 10.33
C ARG A 258 -1.88 -2.01 10.60
N ASN A 259 -1.29 -3.19 10.41
CA ASN A 259 0.14 -3.44 10.56
C ASN A 259 0.96 -3.08 9.31
N ARG A 260 0.35 -2.50 8.26
CA ARG A 260 1.10 -2.01 7.08
C ARG A 260 2.00 -0.83 7.50
N PRO A 261 3.20 -0.68 6.92
CA PRO A 261 4.19 0.29 7.39
C PRO A 261 3.70 1.75 7.49
N PHE A 262 2.85 2.20 6.56
CA PHE A 262 2.27 3.55 6.58
C PHE A 262 1.05 3.65 7.50
N ALA A 263 0.19 2.61 7.54
CA ALA A 263 -0.97 2.57 8.42
C ALA A 263 -0.57 2.62 9.90
N SER A 264 0.49 1.88 10.27
CA SER A 264 1.05 1.86 11.62
C SER A 264 1.96 3.05 11.94
N GLY A 265 2.26 3.92 10.96
CA GLY A 265 3.16 5.07 11.13
C GLY A 265 4.64 4.72 11.37
N VAL A 266 5.08 3.50 11.04
CA VAL A 266 6.51 3.11 11.16
C VAL A 266 7.34 3.73 10.04
N LEU A 267 6.75 3.91 8.86
CA LEU A 267 7.34 4.66 7.75
C LEU A 267 6.57 5.95 7.51
N SER A 268 7.30 7.03 7.26
CA SER A 268 6.71 8.33 6.95
C SER A 268 6.27 8.42 5.49
N MET A 269 5.23 9.21 5.21
CA MET A 269 4.79 9.43 3.82
C MET A 269 5.83 10.11 2.93
N PRO A 270 6.62 11.10 3.40
CA PRO A 270 7.71 11.66 2.61
C PRO A 270 8.71 10.60 2.12
N PHE A 271 9.06 9.65 2.98
CA PHE A 271 9.93 8.54 2.59
C PHE A 271 9.29 7.66 1.52
N GLY A 272 7.99 7.36 1.64
CA GLY A 272 7.27 6.61 0.62
C GLY A 272 7.15 7.36 -0.71
N MET A 273 6.90 8.68 -0.70
CA MET A 273 6.88 9.51 -1.91
C MET A 273 8.24 9.57 -2.62
N ALA A 274 9.33 9.72 -1.85
CA ALA A 274 10.68 9.64 -2.39
C ALA A 274 10.94 8.23 -2.99
N SER A 275 10.49 7.18 -2.31
CA SER A 275 10.60 5.80 -2.81
C SER A 275 9.83 5.60 -4.11
N VAL A 276 8.63 6.16 -4.26
CA VAL A 276 7.84 6.14 -5.51
C VAL A 276 8.63 6.74 -6.66
N ALA A 277 9.24 7.92 -6.47
CA ALA A 277 10.04 8.59 -7.50
C ALA A 277 11.25 7.74 -7.91
N VAL A 278 11.97 7.16 -6.95
CA VAL A 278 13.12 6.28 -7.20
C VAL A 278 12.69 5.00 -7.94
N LEU A 279 11.60 4.36 -7.51
CA LEU A 279 11.09 3.13 -8.13
C LEU A 279 10.62 3.36 -9.57
N LEU A 280 9.94 4.48 -9.85
CA LEU A 280 9.56 4.84 -11.21
C LEU A 280 10.78 5.15 -12.07
N CYS A 281 11.78 5.84 -11.52
CA CYS A 281 13.05 6.08 -12.22
C CYS A 281 13.73 4.78 -12.61
N ILE A 282 13.84 3.81 -11.69
CA ILE A 282 14.39 2.48 -11.99
C ILE A 282 13.54 1.75 -13.04
N SER A 283 12.22 1.83 -12.93
CA SER A 283 11.29 1.19 -13.87
C SER A 283 11.47 1.69 -15.30
N PHE A 284 11.52 3.01 -15.49
CA PHE A 284 11.72 3.61 -16.81
C PHE A 284 13.16 3.48 -17.31
N ALA A 285 14.17 3.55 -16.43
CA ALA A 285 15.56 3.34 -16.80
C ALA A 285 15.80 1.93 -17.33
N THR A 286 15.23 0.91 -16.67
CA THR A 286 15.30 -0.49 -17.16
C THR A 286 14.48 -0.70 -18.43
N ALA A 287 13.32 -0.04 -18.55
CA ALA A 287 12.49 -0.10 -19.76
C ALA A 287 13.15 0.55 -20.99
N ALA A 288 14.05 1.52 -20.80
CA ALA A 288 14.75 2.19 -21.90
C ALA A 288 15.72 1.27 -22.67
N PHE A 289 16.12 0.14 -22.06
CA PHE A 289 16.93 -0.90 -22.72
C PHE A 289 16.08 -1.94 -23.46
N LEU A 290 14.75 -1.80 -23.45
CA LEU A 290 13.81 -2.72 -24.08
C LEU A 290 13.14 -2.06 -25.29
N PRO A 291 12.50 -2.85 -26.18
CA PRO A 291 11.80 -2.31 -27.34
C PRO A 291 10.73 -1.26 -26.97
N ALA A 292 10.50 -0.28 -27.85
CA ALA A 292 9.53 0.79 -27.60
C ALA A 292 8.10 0.27 -27.31
N LEU A 293 7.74 -0.89 -27.87
CA LEU A 293 6.48 -1.56 -27.59
C LEU A 293 6.34 -1.93 -26.11
N PHE A 294 7.43 -2.37 -25.46
CA PHE A 294 7.43 -2.66 -24.02
C PHE A 294 7.10 -1.41 -23.19
N MET A 295 7.67 -0.25 -23.55
CA MET A 295 7.36 1.02 -22.88
C MET A 295 5.88 1.39 -23.02
N ALA A 296 5.26 1.15 -24.18
CA ALA A 296 3.84 1.36 -24.39
C ALA A 296 2.98 0.44 -23.50
N VAL A 297 3.35 -0.84 -23.40
CA VAL A 297 2.67 -1.81 -22.51
C VAL A 297 2.83 -1.42 -21.03
N LEU A 298 4.03 -0.99 -20.62
CA LEU A 298 4.29 -0.50 -19.26
C LEU A 298 3.45 0.76 -18.95
N ALA A 299 3.39 1.73 -19.87
CA ALA A 299 2.57 2.92 -19.71
C ALA A 299 1.08 2.58 -19.59
N ALA A 300 0.58 1.70 -20.47
CA ALA A 300 -0.79 1.19 -20.37
C ALA A 300 -1.04 0.46 -19.05
N TYR A 301 -0.06 -0.30 -18.54
CA TYR A 301 -0.16 -1.01 -17.26
C TYR A 301 -0.27 -0.04 -16.08
N LEU A 302 0.56 1.03 -16.07
CA LEU A 302 0.50 2.09 -15.06
C LEU A 302 -0.87 2.78 -15.06
N VAL A 303 -1.39 3.12 -16.24
CA VAL A 303 -2.72 3.75 -16.39
C VAL A 303 -3.81 2.80 -15.92
N ALA A 304 -3.84 1.56 -16.40
CA ALA A 304 -4.86 0.56 -16.06
C ALA A 304 -4.87 0.24 -14.56
N THR A 305 -3.70 0.08 -13.94
CA THR A 305 -3.59 -0.18 -12.49
C THR A 305 -4.01 1.05 -11.67
N THR A 306 -3.69 2.26 -12.12
CA THR A 306 -4.11 3.49 -11.45
C THR A 306 -5.63 3.66 -11.54
N ALA A 307 -6.21 3.49 -12.74
CA ALA A 307 -7.64 3.50 -12.97
C ALA A 307 -8.36 2.45 -12.11
N TYR A 308 -7.79 1.23 -12.03
CA TYR A 308 -8.29 0.18 -11.15
C TYR A 308 -8.38 0.66 -9.70
N SER A 309 -7.32 1.27 -9.20
CA SER A 309 -7.22 1.65 -7.79
C SER A 309 -8.12 2.82 -7.41
N LEU A 310 -8.32 3.77 -8.33
CA LEU A 310 -9.13 4.97 -8.09
C LEU A 310 -10.63 4.72 -8.25
N SER A 311 -11.04 4.04 -9.33
CA SER A 311 -12.46 3.96 -9.73
C SER A 311 -12.93 2.53 -10.04
N VAL A 312 -12.23 1.79 -10.90
CA VAL A 312 -12.76 0.52 -11.45
C VAL A 312 -12.95 -0.53 -10.37
N LYS A 313 -12.15 -0.53 -9.29
CA LYS A 313 -12.31 -1.45 -8.15
C LYS A 313 -13.70 -1.39 -7.49
N ARG A 314 -14.45 -0.30 -7.69
CA ARG A 314 -15.78 -0.06 -7.11
C ARG A 314 -16.92 -0.48 -8.04
N MET A 315 -16.62 -0.79 -9.30
CA MET A 315 -17.61 -1.16 -10.32
C MET A 315 -17.81 -2.68 -10.31
N LEU A 316 -19.07 -3.11 -10.35
CA LEU A 316 -19.42 -4.54 -10.38
C LEU A 316 -18.86 -5.21 -11.64
N LEU A 317 -18.23 -6.38 -11.49
CA LEU A 317 -17.57 -7.21 -12.52
C LEU A 317 -16.40 -6.57 -13.27
N LEU A 318 -16.40 -5.26 -13.51
CA LEU A 318 -15.30 -4.57 -14.15
C LEU A 318 -14.00 -4.68 -13.33
N ASP A 319 -14.09 -4.85 -12.01
CA ASP A 319 -12.92 -5.08 -11.18
C ASP A 319 -12.23 -6.43 -11.47
N VAL A 320 -12.97 -7.53 -11.61
CA VAL A 320 -12.41 -8.85 -11.94
C VAL A 320 -11.96 -8.95 -13.38
N LEU A 321 -12.67 -8.32 -14.32
CA LEU A 321 -12.24 -8.22 -15.72
C LEU A 321 -10.95 -7.43 -15.85
N MET A 322 -10.83 -6.30 -15.13
CA MET A 322 -9.60 -5.52 -15.08
C MET A 322 -8.46 -6.30 -14.42
N LEU A 323 -8.72 -7.08 -13.35
CA LEU A 323 -7.70 -7.94 -12.76
C LEU A 323 -7.20 -9.00 -13.75
N ALA A 324 -8.10 -9.66 -14.47
CA ALA A 324 -7.73 -10.62 -15.52
C ALA A 324 -6.89 -9.95 -16.61
N PHE A 325 -7.33 -8.79 -17.11
CA PHE A 325 -6.59 -7.99 -18.07
C PHE A 325 -5.19 -7.61 -17.58
N LEU A 326 -5.04 -7.17 -16.33
CA LEU A 326 -3.74 -6.82 -15.74
C LEU A 326 -2.81 -8.04 -15.62
N TYR A 327 -3.33 -9.25 -15.41
CA TYR A 327 -2.52 -10.46 -15.47
C TYR A 327 -2.10 -10.77 -16.91
N THR A 328 -3.02 -10.72 -17.88
CA THR A 328 -2.72 -10.92 -19.30
C THR A 328 -1.69 -9.90 -19.83
N MET A 329 -1.76 -8.65 -19.38
CA MET A 329 -0.79 -7.60 -19.71
C MET A 329 0.65 -7.95 -19.34
N ARG A 330 0.88 -8.82 -18.36
CA ARG A 330 2.24 -9.29 -18.02
C ARG A 330 2.79 -10.22 -19.07
N LEU A 331 1.95 -11.06 -19.67
CA LEU A 331 2.35 -11.91 -20.79
C LEU A 331 2.66 -11.04 -22.01
N LEU A 332 1.80 -10.05 -22.30
CA LEU A 332 2.05 -9.09 -23.37
C LEU A 332 3.34 -8.28 -23.16
N ALA A 333 3.67 -7.93 -21.91
CA ALA A 333 4.92 -7.27 -21.57
C ALA A 333 6.13 -8.18 -21.81
N GLY A 334 6.03 -9.47 -21.46
CA GLY A 334 7.04 -10.47 -21.79
C GLY A 334 7.33 -10.56 -23.28
N ALA A 335 6.27 -10.73 -24.06
CA ALA A 335 6.33 -10.77 -25.51
C ALA A 335 6.94 -9.49 -26.13
N ALA A 336 6.49 -8.32 -25.66
CA ALA A 336 7.01 -7.03 -26.12
C ALA A 336 8.50 -6.82 -25.74
N ALA A 337 8.96 -7.42 -24.64
CA ALA A 337 10.36 -7.34 -24.21
C ALA A 337 11.26 -8.29 -25.01
N THR A 338 10.80 -9.51 -25.30
CA THR A 338 11.61 -10.55 -25.96
C THR A 338 11.42 -10.62 -27.47
N GLY A 339 10.41 -9.95 -28.02
CA GLY A 339 10.04 -10.05 -29.44
C GLY A 339 9.36 -11.36 -29.82
N VAL A 340 8.90 -12.14 -28.83
CA VAL A 340 8.19 -13.41 -29.06
C VAL A 340 6.72 -13.10 -29.31
N ASP A 341 6.17 -13.63 -30.40
CA ASP A 341 4.75 -13.48 -30.70
C ASP A 341 3.89 -14.30 -29.73
N VAL A 342 2.78 -13.69 -29.29
CA VAL A 342 1.80 -14.37 -28.44
C VAL A 342 0.68 -14.90 -29.32
N SER A 343 0.41 -16.21 -29.22
CA SER A 343 -0.73 -16.79 -29.92
C SER A 343 -2.05 -16.26 -29.36
N PHE A 344 -3.05 -16.10 -30.24
CA PHE A 344 -4.41 -15.75 -29.83
C PHE A 344 -4.95 -16.73 -28.78
N TRP A 345 -4.65 -18.02 -28.94
CA TRP A 345 -5.04 -19.08 -28.03
C TRP A 345 -4.47 -18.90 -26.62
N LEU A 346 -3.19 -18.52 -26.49
CA LEU A 346 -2.57 -18.26 -25.20
C LEU A 346 -3.23 -17.06 -24.49
N LEU A 347 -3.58 -16.01 -25.23
CA LEU A 347 -4.31 -14.85 -24.68
C LEU A 347 -5.74 -15.22 -24.26
N ALA A 348 -6.45 -16.01 -25.06
CA ALA A 348 -7.79 -16.50 -24.74
C ALA A 348 -7.77 -17.38 -23.48
N PHE A 349 -6.86 -18.35 -23.42
CA PHE A 349 -6.62 -19.20 -22.24
C PHE A 349 -6.36 -18.34 -21.00
N SER A 350 -5.39 -17.43 -21.09
CA SER A 350 -4.95 -16.57 -19.98
C SER A 350 -6.11 -15.71 -19.45
N THR A 351 -6.94 -15.18 -20.34
CA THR A 351 -8.08 -14.35 -19.96
C THR A 351 -9.07 -15.13 -19.09
N PHE A 352 -9.50 -16.33 -19.53
CA PHE A 352 -10.43 -17.16 -18.74
C PHE A 352 -9.79 -17.69 -17.45
N PHE A 353 -8.53 -18.11 -17.52
CA PHE A 353 -7.79 -18.59 -16.36
C PHE A 353 -7.67 -17.49 -15.28
N PHE A 354 -7.19 -16.31 -15.65
CA PHE A 354 -7.04 -15.19 -14.70
C PHE A 354 -8.37 -14.60 -14.25
N LEU A 355 -9.42 -14.64 -15.09
CA LEU A 355 -10.77 -14.28 -14.68
C LEU A 355 -11.30 -15.22 -13.60
N SER A 356 -11.08 -16.54 -13.75
CA SER A 356 -11.42 -17.52 -12.72
C SER A 356 -10.70 -17.20 -11.41
N LEU A 357 -9.38 -16.97 -11.42
CA LEU A 357 -8.63 -16.61 -10.21
C LEU A 357 -9.08 -15.26 -9.62
N ALA A 358 -9.40 -14.27 -10.44
CA ALA A 358 -9.92 -12.99 -9.97
C ALA A 358 -11.28 -13.15 -9.27
N LEU A 359 -12.16 -13.99 -9.81
CA LEU A 359 -13.46 -14.32 -9.22
C LEU A 359 -13.32 -15.10 -7.92
N VAL A 360 -12.38 -16.06 -7.82
CA VAL A 360 -12.05 -16.73 -6.54
C VAL A 360 -11.70 -15.68 -5.48
N LYS A 361 -10.86 -14.70 -5.84
CA LYS A 361 -10.44 -13.64 -4.94
C LYS A 361 -11.61 -12.77 -4.47
N ARG A 362 -12.67 -12.60 -5.27
CA ARG A 362 -13.88 -11.88 -4.85
C ARG A 362 -14.78 -12.76 -3.99
N PHE A 363 -14.92 -14.03 -4.36
CA PHE A 363 -15.68 -15.02 -3.60
C PHE A 363 -15.18 -15.14 -2.16
N VAL A 364 -13.86 -15.27 -1.96
CA VAL A 364 -13.27 -15.32 -0.62
C VAL A 364 -13.46 -14.00 0.14
N GLU A 365 -13.37 -12.85 -0.52
CA GLU A 365 -13.60 -11.54 0.13
C GLU A 365 -15.07 -11.36 0.55
N LEU A 366 -16.02 -11.82 -0.26
CA LEU A 366 -17.46 -11.82 0.06
C LEU A 366 -17.75 -12.69 1.27
N ARG A 367 -17.23 -13.91 1.29
CA ARG A 367 -17.48 -14.87 2.35
C ARG A 367 -16.80 -14.51 3.68
N ALA A 368 -15.62 -13.88 3.61
CA ALA A 368 -14.91 -13.41 4.80
C ALA A 368 -15.49 -12.12 5.40
N SER A 369 -16.45 -11.48 4.73
CA SER A 369 -17.09 -10.27 5.24
C SER A 369 -18.38 -10.66 5.95
N ASP A 370 -18.52 -10.32 7.24
CA ASP A 370 -19.77 -10.47 8.02
C ASP A 370 -20.81 -9.44 7.56
N LEU A 371 -21.23 -9.51 6.30
CA LEU A 371 -22.18 -8.57 5.70
C LEU A 371 -23.61 -8.97 6.02
N VAL A 372 -24.41 -8.00 6.45
CA VAL A 372 -25.86 -8.16 6.51
C VAL A 372 -26.42 -8.16 5.08
N GLN A 373 -27.54 -8.86 4.86
CA GLN A 373 -28.20 -8.87 3.56
C GLN A 373 -28.50 -7.44 3.08
N GLY A 374 -28.18 -7.15 1.82
CA GLY A 374 -28.31 -5.81 1.23
C GLY A 374 -27.09 -4.90 1.40
N GLU A 375 -26.16 -5.24 2.31
CA GLU A 375 -24.90 -4.51 2.46
C GLU A 375 -23.89 -4.84 1.36
N ARG A 376 -23.02 -3.87 1.07
CA ARG A 376 -21.94 -4.01 0.10
C ARG A 376 -20.62 -4.13 0.83
N ILE A 377 -19.67 -4.87 0.24
CA ILE A 377 -18.29 -4.80 0.69
C ILE A 377 -17.81 -3.34 0.57
N ALA A 378 -17.24 -2.80 1.64
CA ALA A 378 -16.72 -1.44 1.67
C ALA A 378 -15.74 -1.18 0.51
N GLY A 379 -16.13 -0.26 -0.38
CA GLY A 379 -15.33 0.14 -1.54
C GLY A 379 -15.41 -0.82 -2.74
N ARG A 380 -16.40 -1.73 -2.78
CA ARG A 380 -16.67 -2.65 -3.90
C ARG A 380 -18.14 -2.59 -4.33
N GLY A 381 -18.40 -3.09 -5.54
CA GLY A 381 -19.73 -3.14 -6.13
C GLY A 381 -20.57 -4.39 -5.79
N TYR A 382 -20.05 -5.31 -4.98
CA TYR A 382 -20.69 -6.60 -4.68
C TYR A 382 -21.47 -6.59 -3.37
N ARG A 383 -22.52 -7.40 -3.32
CA ARG A 383 -23.37 -7.71 -2.16
C ARG A 383 -23.17 -9.16 -1.74
N ALA A 384 -23.58 -9.48 -0.51
CA ALA A 384 -23.56 -10.86 -0.01
C ALA A 384 -24.29 -11.86 -0.94
N GLU A 385 -25.39 -11.41 -1.56
CA GLU A 385 -26.22 -12.20 -2.49
C GLU A 385 -25.49 -12.62 -3.77
N ASP A 386 -24.44 -11.89 -4.17
CA ASP A 386 -23.71 -12.15 -5.42
C ASP A 386 -22.78 -13.37 -5.31
N GLN A 387 -22.61 -13.93 -4.11
CA GLN A 387 -21.63 -15.00 -3.82
C GLN A 387 -21.79 -16.21 -4.75
N ASP A 388 -23.01 -16.70 -4.96
CA ASP A 388 -23.25 -17.89 -5.78
C ASP A 388 -23.02 -17.61 -7.26
N VAL A 389 -23.44 -16.45 -7.75
CA VAL A 389 -23.20 -16.02 -9.14
C VAL A 389 -21.71 -15.87 -9.41
N VAL A 390 -20.96 -15.25 -8.49
CA VAL A 390 -19.49 -15.13 -8.58
C VAL A 390 -18.84 -16.51 -8.62
N ALA A 391 -19.31 -17.46 -7.81
CA ALA A 391 -18.78 -18.82 -7.80
C ALA A 391 -19.05 -19.57 -9.10
N GLN A 392 -20.29 -19.48 -9.62
CA GLN A 392 -20.68 -20.14 -10.87
C GLN A 392 -19.92 -19.56 -12.06
N ALA A 393 -19.83 -18.23 -12.18
CA ALA A 393 -19.06 -17.57 -13.24
C ALA A 393 -17.58 -17.94 -13.18
N GLY A 394 -17.04 -18.08 -11.97
CA GLY A 394 -15.65 -18.42 -11.75
C GLY A 394 -15.32 -19.87 -12.10
N MET A 395 -16.20 -20.80 -11.74
CA MET A 395 -16.12 -22.20 -12.19
C MET A 395 -16.29 -22.29 -13.71
N ALA A 396 -17.28 -21.62 -14.31
CA ALA A 396 -17.45 -21.59 -15.76
C ALA A 396 -16.18 -21.10 -16.47
N SER A 397 -15.56 -20.02 -15.97
CA SER A 397 -14.30 -19.50 -16.49
C SER A 397 -13.14 -20.51 -16.35
N ALA A 398 -13.09 -21.29 -15.27
CA ALA A 398 -12.09 -22.34 -15.09
C ALA A 398 -12.23 -23.43 -16.16
N PHE A 399 -13.44 -23.95 -16.37
CA PHE A 399 -13.72 -24.96 -17.40
C PHE A 399 -13.45 -24.42 -18.81
N SER A 400 -13.87 -23.18 -19.11
CA SER A 400 -13.55 -22.52 -20.38
C SER A 400 -12.05 -22.40 -20.61
N SER A 401 -11.26 -22.09 -19.58
CA SER A 401 -9.79 -22.05 -19.72
C SER A 401 -9.21 -23.41 -20.09
N ALA A 402 -9.65 -24.49 -19.44
CA ALA A 402 -9.18 -25.85 -19.73
C ALA A 402 -9.60 -26.32 -21.13
N LEU A 403 -10.83 -25.98 -21.55
CA LEU A 403 -11.33 -26.26 -22.90
C LEU A 403 -10.51 -25.53 -23.96
N VAL A 404 -10.27 -24.22 -23.79
CA VAL A 404 -9.46 -23.41 -24.72
C VAL A 404 -8.04 -23.97 -24.81
N LEU A 405 -7.45 -24.40 -23.69
CA LEU A 405 -6.15 -25.04 -23.69
C LEU A 405 -6.15 -26.38 -24.44
N ALA A 406 -7.18 -27.21 -24.26
CA ALA A 406 -7.32 -28.47 -24.99
C ALA A 406 -7.44 -28.23 -26.51
N LEU A 407 -8.23 -27.25 -26.93
CA LEU A 407 -8.36 -26.86 -28.33
C LEU A 407 -7.05 -26.29 -28.90
N TYR A 408 -6.31 -25.53 -28.10
CA TYR A 408 -5.00 -25.02 -28.51
C TYR A 408 -4.01 -26.15 -28.77
N ILE A 409 -3.95 -27.16 -27.88
CA ILE A 409 -3.03 -28.30 -28.03
C ILE A 409 -3.31 -29.08 -29.33
N ASP A 410 -4.55 -29.13 -29.78
CA ASP A 410 -4.92 -29.78 -31.03
C ASP A 410 -4.69 -28.91 -32.29
N SER A 411 -4.38 -27.63 -32.11
CA SER A 411 -4.20 -26.68 -33.22
C SER A 411 -2.95 -26.95 -34.07
N ALA A 412 -2.98 -26.53 -35.34
CA ALA A 412 -1.85 -26.66 -36.26
C ALA A 412 -0.55 -26.04 -35.70
N ALA A 413 -0.66 -24.89 -35.02
CA ALA A 413 0.49 -24.20 -34.42
C ALA A 413 1.23 -25.05 -33.38
N VAL A 414 0.52 -25.85 -32.59
CA VAL A 414 1.15 -26.72 -31.58
C VAL A 414 1.75 -27.96 -32.24
N ARG A 415 1.10 -28.49 -33.28
CA ARG A 415 1.62 -29.63 -34.04
C ARG A 415 2.90 -29.30 -34.81
N GLU A 416 3.11 -28.04 -35.17
CA GLU A 416 4.35 -27.54 -35.77
C GLU A 416 5.46 -27.32 -34.73
N LEU A 417 5.10 -26.85 -33.53
CA LEU A 417 6.04 -26.49 -32.47
C LEU A 417 6.51 -27.70 -31.63
N TYR A 418 5.69 -28.74 -31.52
CA TYR A 418 5.98 -29.93 -30.70
C TYR A 418 5.99 -31.19 -31.58
N PRO A 419 7.10 -31.95 -31.65
CA PRO A 419 7.16 -33.22 -32.39
C PRO A 419 6.15 -34.27 -31.88
N HIS A 420 5.84 -34.20 -30.58
CA HIS A 420 4.92 -35.12 -29.89
C HIS A 420 3.85 -34.35 -29.10
N PRO A 421 2.83 -33.77 -29.75
CA PRO A 421 1.81 -32.93 -29.09
C PRO A 421 1.02 -33.63 -27.98
N TRP A 422 0.90 -34.97 -28.06
CA TRP A 422 0.24 -35.79 -27.04
C TRP A 422 0.94 -35.69 -25.67
N MET A 423 2.22 -35.34 -25.62
CA MET A 423 2.96 -35.11 -24.36
C MET A 423 2.50 -33.85 -23.63
N VAL A 424 1.96 -32.87 -24.36
CA VAL A 424 1.44 -31.61 -23.79
C VAL A 424 -0.02 -31.75 -23.37
N TRP A 425 -0.75 -32.72 -23.93
CA TRP A 425 -2.18 -32.96 -23.65
C TRP A 425 -2.55 -33.04 -22.15
N PRO A 426 -1.76 -33.70 -21.27
CA PRO A 426 -2.04 -33.73 -19.83
C PRO A 426 -2.09 -32.35 -19.14
N LEU A 427 -1.59 -31.29 -19.77
CA LEU A 427 -1.65 -29.94 -19.22
C LEU A 427 -3.09 -29.45 -19.04
N ALA A 428 -4.02 -29.82 -19.94
CA ALA A 428 -5.42 -29.45 -19.84
C ALA A 428 -6.12 -30.02 -18.58
N PRO A 429 -6.10 -31.36 -18.32
CA PRO A 429 -6.65 -31.90 -17.07
C PRO A 429 -5.88 -31.44 -15.82
N ILE A 430 -4.57 -31.15 -15.92
CA ILE A 430 -3.78 -30.56 -14.82
C ILE A 430 -4.33 -29.18 -14.43
N VAL A 431 -4.50 -28.28 -15.40
CA VAL A 431 -5.04 -26.93 -15.15
C VAL A 431 -6.48 -27.01 -14.62
N LEU A 432 -7.27 -27.92 -15.16
CA LEU A 432 -8.64 -28.15 -14.69
C LEU A 432 -8.66 -28.63 -13.23
N TYR A 433 -7.84 -29.62 -12.88
CA TYR A 433 -7.71 -30.08 -11.50
C TYR A 433 -7.29 -28.95 -10.55
N LEU A 434 -6.26 -28.18 -10.92
CA LEU A 434 -5.77 -27.05 -10.10
C LEU A 434 -6.87 -26.03 -9.85
N THR A 435 -7.57 -25.59 -10.91
CA THR A 435 -8.62 -24.58 -10.81
C THR A 435 -9.84 -25.09 -10.03
N MET A 436 -10.29 -26.32 -10.29
CA MET A 436 -11.36 -26.95 -9.51
C MET A 436 -10.98 -27.05 -8.02
N ARG A 437 -9.75 -27.49 -7.72
CA ARG A 437 -9.29 -27.62 -6.34
C ARG A 437 -9.28 -26.27 -5.62
N ILE A 438 -8.81 -25.21 -6.27
CA ILE A 438 -8.84 -23.85 -5.71
C ILE A 438 -10.28 -23.45 -5.35
N TRP A 439 -11.23 -23.67 -6.25
CA TRP A 439 -12.65 -23.37 -6.00
C TRP A 439 -13.26 -24.21 -4.87
N ILE A 440 -12.90 -25.49 -4.77
CA ILE A 440 -13.34 -26.36 -3.67
C ILE A 440 -12.80 -25.86 -2.34
N LEU A 441 -11.52 -25.50 -2.27
CA LEU A 441 -10.89 -25.00 -1.03
C LEU A 441 -11.42 -23.63 -0.64
N ALA A 442 -11.64 -22.73 -1.61
CA ALA A 442 -12.30 -21.46 -1.37
C ALA A 442 -13.72 -21.67 -0.80
N ARG A 443 -14.46 -22.66 -1.30
CA ARG A 443 -15.78 -23.05 -0.76
C ARG A 443 -15.73 -23.72 0.61
N ARG A 444 -14.56 -24.14 1.10
CA ARG A 444 -14.40 -24.75 2.43
C ARG A 444 -13.81 -23.79 3.47
N ASP A 445 -13.61 -22.52 3.14
CA ASP A 445 -12.86 -21.57 3.97
C ASP A 445 -11.41 -22.00 4.25
N GLU A 446 -10.84 -22.85 3.39
CA GLU A 446 -9.45 -23.32 3.53
C GLU A 446 -8.46 -22.40 2.79
N MET A 447 -8.96 -21.38 2.07
CA MET A 447 -8.14 -20.46 1.29
C MET A 447 -8.38 -19.00 1.69
N HIS A 448 -7.37 -18.40 2.32
CA HIS A 448 -7.41 -17.03 2.85
C HIS A 448 -6.51 -16.04 2.07
N ASP A 449 -5.58 -16.58 1.29
CA ASP A 449 -4.58 -15.84 0.53
C ASP A 449 -5.04 -15.57 -0.91
N ASP A 450 -4.34 -14.66 -1.60
CA ASP A 450 -4.50 -14.45 -3.04
C ASP A 450 -4.25 -15.78 -3.79
N PRO A 451 -5.12 -16.20 -4.73
CA PRO A 451 -5.06 -17.54 -5.31
C PRO A 451 -3.74 -17.84 -6.04
N VAL A 452 -3.09 -16.82 -6.61
CA VAL A 452 -1.75 -16.98 -7.22
C VAL A 452 -0.70 -17.30 -6.15
N VAL A 453 -0.78 -16.65 -4.98
CA VAL A 453 0.11 -16.92 -3.85
C VAL A 453 -0.18 -18.30 -3.26
N PHE A 454 -1.46 -18.71 -3.22
CA PHE A 454 -1.86 -20.04 -2.78
C PHE A 454 -1.24 -21.14 -3.65
N ILE A 455 -1.34 -21.05 -4.98
CA ILE A 455 -0.74 -22.02 -5.92
C ILE A 455 0.75 -22.23 -5.64
N ILE A 456 1.44 -21.17 -5.22
CA ILE A 456 2.90 -21.19 -5.05
C ILE A 456 3.30 -21.60 -3.63
N ARG A 457 2.42 -21.49 -2.64
CA ARG A 457 2.71 -21.95 -1.26
C ARG A 457 2.26 -23.38 -1.00
N ASP A 458 1.19 -23.81 -1.66
CA ASP A 458 0.60 -25.13 -1.45
C ASP A 458 1.39 -26.20 -2.21
N TRP A 459 1.96 -27.16 -1.47
CA TRP A 459 2.86 -28.18 -2.02
C TRP A 459 2.20 -29.08 -3.09
N ARG A 460 0.88 -29.32 -2.99
CA ARG A 460 0.15 -30.11 -4.00
C ARG A 460 0.03 -29.34 -5.31
N SER A 461 -0.25 -28.03 -5.20
CA SER A 461 -0.30 -27.13 -6.35
C SER A 461 1.08 -26.99 -7.00
N GLN A 462 2.14 -26.88 -6.19
CA GLN A 462 3.52 -26.89 -6.67
C GLN A 462 3.85 -28.19 -7.42
N LEU A 463 3.58 -29.36 -6.82
CA LEU A 463 3.85 -30.66 -7.45
C LEU A 463 3.19 -30.76 -8.84
N VAL A 464 1.92 -30.38 -8.92
CA VAL A 464 1.15 -30.46 -10.17
C VAL A 464 1.62 -29.40 -11.19
N ALA A 465 1.93 -28.18 -10.76
CA ALA A 465 2.47 -27.14 -11.63
C ALA A 465 3.87 -27.49 -12.14
N THR A 466 4.74 -28.04 -11.29
CA THR A 466 6.08 -28.52 -11.65
C THR A 466 6.00 -29.71 -12.60
N ALA A 467 5.07 -30.65 -12.38
CA ALA A 467 4.83 -31.75 -13.31
C ALA A 467 4.40 -31.23 -14.71
N GLY A 468 3.46 -30.27 -14.76
CA GLY A 468 3.05 -29.65 -16.02
C GLY A 468 4.18 -28.87 -16.71
N GLY A 469 4.99 -28.14 -15.93
CA GLY A 469 6.17 -27.43 -16.44
C GLY A 469 7.24 -28.38 -16.97
N ALA A 470 7.51 -29.48 -16.25
CA ALA A 470 8.44 -30.51 -16.71
C ALA A 470 7.96 -31.18 -17.99
N MET A 471 6.66 -31.46 -18.12
CA MET A 471 6.08 -31.98 -19.36
C MET A 471 6.28 -31.03 -20.54
N LEU A 472 6.04 -29.73 -20.36
CA LEU A 472 6.28 -28.73 -21.39
C LEU A 472 7.76 -28.65 -21.80
N LEU A 473 8.67 -28.69 -20.82
CA LEU A 473 10.11 -28.67 -21.07
C LEU A 473 10.57 -29.93 -21.82
N ILE A 474 10.14 -31.11 -21.39
CA ILE A 474 10.49 -32.37 -22.05
C ILE A 474 9.92 -32.39 -23.46
N ALA A 475 8.66 -32.00 -23.64
CA ALA A 475 8.02 -31.97 -24.96
C ALA A 475 8.66 -30.93 -25.90
N GLY A 476 9.25 -29.85 -25.36
CA GLY A 476 9.95 -28.83 -26.15
C GLY A 476 11.41 -29.16 -26.47
N LEU A 477 12.04 -30.06 -25.70
CA LEU A 477 13.41 -30.50 -25.92
C LEU A 477 13.51 -31.80 -26.72
N ALA A 478 12.44 -32.60 -26.73
CA ALA A 478 12.28 -33.81 -27.53
C ALA A 478 11.74 -33.46 -28.91
#